data_AF-A0A6J0VW78-F1
#
_entry.id   AF-A0A6J0VW78-F1
#
_cell.length_a   1.000
_cell.length_b   1.000
_cell.length_c   1.000
_cell.angle_alpha   90.00
_cell.angle_beta   90.00
_cell.angle_gamma   90.00
#
_symmetry.space_group_name_H-M   'P 1'
#
loop_
_entity.id
_entity.type
_entity.pdbx_description
1 polymer ?
#
loop_
_entity_poly.entity_id
_entity_poly.type
_entity_poly.pdbx_seq_one_letter_code
_entity_poly.pdbx_strand_id
1 'polypeptide(L)'
;MPGALPSVCTSFTAEYAKYGHVKMHHGYTNVLGLGDSSTWRLPCLNRYVYMFLAPFLIPIITPLVAVERLREVELRTALRTLGLISLGLYSQYWLLLNVSGFRSPGSALACMLITRSLLAHPYLHVNIFQHIGLPMFSPDKKPRRIHMMSLGVLNLPRLPVLDWAFGHSLISCHVEHHLFPRLSDNMCLKVKPVVSRFLHEKQLPYNEDSYLARFRLFLQRYEEFMVQTPPITELVGLQ
;
A
#
# COMPACT_ATOMS: atom_id res chain seq x y z
N MET A 1 5.87 17.95 -7.42
CA MET A 1 6.16 18.68 -6.17
C MET A 1 6.33 17.68 -5.04
N PRO A 2 7.51 17.52 -4.45
CA PRO A 2 7.67 16.74 -3.24
C PRO A 2 7.58 17.68 -2.02
N GLY A 3 6.68 17.44 -1.07
CA GLY A 3 6.95 17.85 0.31
C GLY A 3 5.90 18.60 1.15
N ALA A 4 4.69 18.93 0.67
CA ALA A 4 3.76 19.72 1.51
C ALA A 4 2.40 19.06 1.83
N LEU A 5 1.98 18.03 1.11
CA LEU A 5 0.68 17.37 1.32
C LEU A 5 0.64 16.16 2.28
N PRO A 6 1.73 15.41 2.57
CA PRO A 6 1.58 14.19 3.38
C PRO A 6 1.15 14.47 4.84
N SER A 7 1.48 15.63 5.39
CA SER A 7 1.29 15.91 6.82
C SER A 7 -0.15 16.18 7.23
N VAL A 8 -1.03 16.55 6.29
CA VAL A 8 -2.40 16.99 6.61
C VAL A 8 -3.44 15.89 6.32
N CYS A 9 -3.14 14.95 5.42
CA CYS A 9 -4.11 13.97 4.92
C CYS A 9 -3.75 12.51 5.23
N THR A 10 -2.63 12.24 5.92
CA THR A 10 -2.22 10.87 6.27
C THR A 10 -2.26 10.67 7.78
N SER A 11 -2.44 9.42 8.20
CA SER A 11 -2.40 9.08 9.63
C SER A 11 -0.98 9.02 10.18
N PHE A 12 0.06 9.02 9.34
CA PHE A 12 1.46 8.88 9.74
C PHE A 12 2.26 10.16 9.58
N THR A 13 3.38 10.26 10.31
CA THR A 13 4.34 11.33 10.05
C THR A 13 4.98 11.14 8.67
N ALA A 14 5.35 12.23 8.00
CA ALA A 14 5.99 12.17 6.69
C ALA A 14 7.31 11.37 6.70
N GLU A 15 8.07 11.45 7.80
CA GLU A 15 9.31 10.68 7.97
C GLU A 15 9.04 9.19 8.09
N TYR A 16 8.07 8.80 8.91
CA TYR A 16 7.69 7.40 9.07
C TYR A 16 7.14 6.83 7.76
N ALA A 17 6.25 7.55 7.09
CA ALA A 17 5.71 7.15 5.79
C ALA A 17 6.83 6.96 4.74
N LYS A 18 7.81 7.89 4.70
CA LYS A 18 8.96 7.79 3.80
C LYS A 18 9.87 6.60 4.15
N TYR A 19 10.10 6.36 5.44
CA TYR A 19 10.90 5.22 5.89
C TYR A 19 10.21 3.90 5.52
N GLY A 20 8.94 3.73 5.90
CA GLY A 20 8.14 2.54 5.58
C GLY A 20 8.08 2.27 4.09
N HIS A 21 7.89 3.30 3.27
CA HIS A 21 7.88 3.14 1.81
C HIS A 21 9.27 2.86 1.24
N VAL A 22 10.18 3.81 1.36
CA VAL A 22 11.43 3.82 0.59
C VAL A 22 12.48 2.90 1.18
N LYS A 23 12.54 2.79 2.50
CA LYS A 23 13.54 1.95 3.18
C LYS A 23 13.05 0.54 3.37
N MET A 24 11.81 0.37 3.79
CA MET A 24 11.26 -0.94 4.07
C MET A 24 10.66 -1.57 2.81
N HIS A 25 9.60 -1.00 2.24
CA HIS A 25 8.88 -1.61 1.11
C HIS A 25 9.79 -1.80 -0.10
N HIS A 26 10.42 -0.74 -0.60
CA HIS A 26 11.37 -0.85 -1.72
C HIS A 26 12.66 -1.59 -1.37
N GLY A 27 13.08 -1.54 -0.10
CA GLY A 27 14.32 -2.16 0.34
C GLY A 27 14.20 -3.66 0.47
N TYR A 28 13.02 -4.18 0.77
CA TYR A 28 12.82 -5.57 1.19
C TYR A 28 11.61 -6.24 0.54
N THR A 29 11.12 -5.69 -0.58
CA THR A 29 10.05 -6.32 -1.38
C THR A 29 10.34 -7.79 -1.62
N ASN A 30 9.39 -8.65 -1.29
CA ASN A 30 9.49 -10.11 -1.41
C ASN A 30 10.63 -10.76 -0.61
N VAL A 31 11.15 -10.10 0.41
CA VAL A 31 12.02 -10.72 1.41
C VAL A 31 11.16 -11.26 2.55
N LEU A 32 11.25 -12.56 2.81
CA LEU A 32 10.44 -13.25 3.82
C LEU A 32 10.62 -12.58 5.21
N GLY A 33 9.50 -12.22 5.83
CA GLY A 33 9.45 -11.56 7.14
C GLY A 33 9.72 -10.04 7.14
N LEU A 34 10.40 -9.50 6.12
CA LEU A 34 10.94 -8.12 6.15
C LEU A 34 10.40 -7.17 5.07
N GLY A 35 9.41 -7.59 4.28
CA GLY A 35 8.80 -6.76 3.24
C GLY A 35 8.04 -7.62 2.25
N ASP A 36 7.23 -8.52 2.76
CA ASP A 36 6.54 -9.47 1.90
C ASP A 36 5.46 -8.81 1.04
N SER A 37 4.87 -9.61 0.14
CA SER A 37 3.94 -9.16 -0.90
C SER A 37 2.66 -8.47 -0.39
N SER A 38 2.42 -8.45 0.93
CA SER A 38 1.35 -7.68 1.54
C SER A 38 1.87 -6.92 2.75
N THR A 39 1.59 -5.63 2.80
CA THR A 39 1.70 -4.82 4.01
C THR A 39 0.97 -5.42 5.22
N TRP A 40 -0.03 -6.28 4.99
CA TRP A 40 -0.95 -6.76 6.00
C TRP A 40 -1.37 -8.20 5.74
N ARG A 41 -0.86 -9.17 6.51
CA ARG A 41 -1.27 -10.59 6.43
C ARG A 41 -2.07 -10.99 7.68
N LEU A 42 -3.26 -11.55 7.46
CA LEU A 42 -4.11 -12.11 8.51
C LEU A 42 -4.41 -13.58 8.19
N PRO A 43 -3.51 -14.51 8.55
CA PRO A 43 -3.60 -15.91 8.14
C PRO A 43 -4.82 -16.63 8.74
N CYS A 44 -5.45 -16.06 9.78
CA CYS A 44 -6.66 -16.60 10.40
C CYS A 44 -7.95 -16.30 9.59
N LEU A 45 -7.90 -15.38 8.62
CA LEU A 45 -9.04 -15.07 7.77
C LEU A 45 -9.05 -15.99 6.53
N ASN A 46 -10.23 -16.41 6.08
CA ASN A 46 -10.34 -17.05 4.77
C ASN A 46 -10.21 -16.01 3.65
N ARG A 47 -9.89 -16.49 2.44
CA ARG A 47 -9.64 -15.65 1.25
C ARG A 47 -10.72 -14.61 0.93
N TYR A 48 -12.00 -14.94 1.17
CA TYR A 48 -13.11 -14.03 0.86
C TYR A 48 -13.25 -12.95 1.93
N VAL A 49 -13.17 -13.31 3.20
CA VAL A 49 -13.20 -12.34 4.31
C VAL A 49 -12.00 -11.41 4.22
N TYR A 50 -10.80 -11.97 3.98
CA TYR A 50 -9.57 -11.19 3.82
C TYR A 50 -9.69 -10.18 2.67
N MET A 51 -10.19 -10.60 1.50
CA MET A 51 -10.18 -9.74 0.32
C MET A 51 -11.36 -8.75 0.28
N PHE A 52 -12.52 -9.11 0.82
CA PHE A 52 -13.74 -8.31 0.68
C PHE A 52 -14.22 -7.64 1.96
N LEU A 53 -13.92 -8.18 3.14
CA LEU A 53 -14.41 -7.62 4.41
C LEU A 53 -13.31 -6.92 5.20
N ALA A 54 -12.09 -7.50 5.23
CA ALA A 54 -10.97 -6.92 5.96
C ALA A 54 -10.64 -5.47 5.53
N PRO A 55 -10.72 -5.06 4.24
CA PRO A 55 -10.45 -3.68 3.86
C PRO A 55 -11.31 -2.63 4.57
N PHE A 56 -12.53 -2.98 5.02
CA PHE A 56 -13.36 -2.06 5.81
C PHE A 56 -12.75 -1.73 7.18
N LEU A 57 -11.83 -2.55 7.67
CA LEU A 57 -11.12 -2.31 8.92
C LEU A 57 -9.91 -1.37 8.73
N ILE A 58 -9.42 -1.15 7.50
CA ILE A 58 -8.24 -0.31 7.26
C ILE A 58 -8.42 1.11 7.83
N PRO A 59 -9.55 1.82 7.62
CA PRO A 59 -9.75 3.15 8.22
C PRO A 59 -9.80 3.18 9.75
N ILE A 60 -9.98 2.02 10.39
CA ILE A 60 -9.97 1.87 11.86
C ILE A 60 -8.56 1.49 12.34
N ILE A 61 -7.92 0.51 11.69
CA ILE A 61 -6.60 -0.01 12.07
C ILE A 61 -5.51 1.04 11.83
N THR A 62 -5.55 1.74 10.70
CA THR A 62 -4.49 2.70 10.33
C THR A 62 -4.29 3.80 11.37
N PRO A 63 -5.34 4.50 11.87
CA PRO A 63 -5.17 5.45 12.98
C PRO A 63 -4.65 4.82 14.27
N LEU A 64 -5.05 3.58 14.60
CA LEU A 64 -4.58 2.90 15.82
C LEU A 64 -3.09 2.57 15.74
N VAL A 65 -2.63 2.05 14.59
CA VAL A 65 -1.21 1.79 14.35
C VAL A 65 -0.42 3.10 14.32
N ALA A 66 -0.97 4.16 13.74
CA ALA A 66 -0.35 5.47 13.80
C ALA A 66 -0.12 5.94 15.25
N VAL A 67 -1.12 5.82 16.12
CA VAL A 67 -1.00 6.17 17.55
C VAL A 67 0.08 5.35 18.24
N GLU A 68 0.17 4.05 17.98
CA GLU A 68 1.23 3.20 18.53
C GLU A 68 2.63 3.71 18.12
N ARG A 69 2.81 4.07 16.84
CA ARG A 69 4.08 4.59 16.32
C ARG A 69 4.46 5.96 16.87
N LEU A 70 3.51 6.73 17.40
CA LEU A 70 3.83 8.01 18.05
C LEU A 70 4.61 7.84 19.36
N ARG A 71 4.69 6.64 19.93
CA ARG A 71 5.53 6.35 21.11
C ARG A 71 7.03 6.54 20.84
N GLU A 72 7.44 6.48 19.57
CA GLU A 72 8.84 6.53 19.15
C GLU A 72 9.28 7.93 18.68
N VAL A 73 8.39 8.93 18.67
CA VAL A 73 8.67 10.28 18.18
C VAL A 73 8.65 11.33 19.29
N GLU A 74 9.25 12.50 19.03
CA GLU A 74 9.22 13.62 19.97
C GLU A 74 7.79 14.03 20.35
N LEU A 75 7.57 14.37 21.63
CA LEU A 75 6.26 14.73 22.17
C LEU A 75 5.54 15.81 21.35
N ARG A 76 6.27 16.85 20.91
CA ARG A 76 5.71 17.92 20.07
C ARG A 76 5.17 17.38 18.75
N THR A 77 5.89 16.47 18.12
CA THR A 77 5.49 15.82 16.87
C THR A 77 4.31 14.88 17.09
N ALA A 78 4.30 14.14 18.20
CA ALA A 78 3.17 13.29 18.58
C ALA A 78 1.89 14.12 18.80
N LEU A 79 1.94 15.18 19.62
CA LEU A 79 0.79 16.05 19.88
C LEU A 79 0.27 16.71 18.61
N ARG A 80 1.16 17.21 17.75
CA ARG A 80 0.76 17.78 16.45
C ARG A 80 0.04 16.75 15.59
N THR A 81 0.56 15.53 15.50
CA THR A 81 0.00 14.46 14.67
C THR A 81 -1.36 14.01 15.20
N LEU A 82 -1.49 13.79 16.52
CA LEU A 82 -2.76 13.49 17.17
C LEU A 82 -3.79 14.60 16.95
N GLY A 83 -3.37 15.86 17.07
CA GLY A 83 -4.23 17.02 16.82
C GLY A 83 -4.78 17.03 15.39
N LEU A 84 -3.94 16.78 14.38
CA LEU A 84 -4.35 16.73 12.98
C LEU A 84 -5.26 15.54 12.67
N ILE A 85 -4.95 14.35 13.18
CA ILE A 85 -5.82 13.16 13.05
C ILE A 85 -7.20 13.45 13.65
N SER A 86 -7.22 13.96 14.89
CA SER A 86 -8.46 14.25 15.62
C SER A 86 -9.28 15.33 14.92
N LEU A 87 -8.62 16.40 14.45
CA LEU A 87 -9.26 17.49 13.70
C LEU A 87 -9.87 16.96 12.40
N GLY A 88 -9.16 16.14 11.64
CA GLY A 88 -9.68 15.55 10.39
C GLY A 88 -10.90 14.65 10.63
N LEU A 89 -10.82 13.75 11.63
CA LEU A 89 -11.93 12.86 11.98
C LEU A 89 -13.14 13.65 12.48
N TYR A 90 -12.93 14.59 13.39
CA TYR A 90 -14.00 15.43 13.93
C TYR A 90 -14.64 16.29 12.84
N SER A 91 -13.84 16.90 11.96
CA SER A 91 -14.36 17.76 10.88
C SER A 91 -15.25 16.96 9.93
N GLN A 92 -14.83 15.76 9.51
CA GLN A 92 -15.64 14.89 8.65
C GLN A 92 -16.96 14.50 9.35
N TYR A 93 -16.88 14.06 10.60
CA TYR A 93 -18.07 13.69 11.38
C TYR A 93 -19.03 14.86 11.58
N TRP A 94 -18.50 16.03 11.92
CA TRP A 94 -19.27 17.25 12.11
C TRP A 94 -19.97 17.69 10.83
N LEU A 95 -19.28 17.64 9.67
CA LEU A 95 -19.87 17.94 8.37
C LEU A 95 -21.03 16.99 8.04
N LEU A 96 -20.88 15.69 8.33
CA LEU A 96 -21.95 14.72 8.09
C LEU A 96 -23.21 15.04 8.91
N LEU A 97 -23.05 15.39 10.18
CA LEU A 97 -24.18 15.71 11.06
C LEU A 97 -24.82 17.07 10.75
N ASN A 98 -24.01 18.10 10.52
CA ASN A 98 -24.48 19.49 10.50
C ASN A 98 -24.74 20.03 9.08
N VAL A 99 -24.15 19.41 8.06
CA VAL A 99 -24.24 19.88 6.67
C VAL A 99 -24.93 18.85 5.77
N SER A 100 -24.54 17.56 5.88
CA SER A 100 -25.03 16.52 4.98
C SER A 100 -26.40 15.93 5.36
N GLY A 101 -27.05 16.46 6.41
CA GLY A 101 -28.42 16.08 6.79
C GLY A 101 -28.56 14.75 7.54
N PHE A 102 -27.47 14.16 8.04
CA PHE A 102 -27.55 12.94 8.85
C PHE A 102 -28.18 13.25 10.21
N ARG A 103 -29.31 12.60 10.50
CA ARG A 103 -30.06 12.79 11.76
C ARG A 103 -29.57 11.92 12.91
N SER A 104 -28.82 10.85 12.62
CA SER A 104 -28.33 9.90 13.62
C SER A 104 -26.80 9.87 13.64
N PRO A 105 -26.17 10.02 14.83
CA PRO A 105 -24.75 9.79 15.03
C PRO A 105 -24.26 8.47 14.41
N GLY A 106 -24.99 7.38 14.61
CA GLY A 106 -24.64 6.06 14.08
C GLY A 106 -24.62 6.04 12.55
N SER A 107 -25.61 6.66 11.90
CA SER A 107 -25.64 6.75 10.44
C SER A 107 -24.51 7.61 9.86
N ALA A 108 -24.13 8.70 10.55
CA ALA A 108 -22.99 9.53 10.17
C ALA A 108 -21.67 8.75 10.32
N LEU A 109 -21.48 8.02 11.43
CA LEU A 109 -20.30 7.17 11.62
C LEU A 109 -20.21 6.05 10.59
N ALA A 110 -21.34 5.40 10.25
CA ALA A 110 -21.38 4.37 9.21
C ALA A 110 -21.03 4.95 7.83
N CYS A 111 -21.58 6.12 7.47
CA CYS A 111 -21.23 6.81 6.23
C CYS A 111 -19.75 7.20 6.20
N MET A 112 -19.23 7.72 7.31
CA MET A 112 -17.81 8.06 7.46
C MET A 112 -16.92 6.84 7.26
N LEU A 113 -17.27 5.69 7.85
CA LEU A 113 -16.53 4.44 7.66
C LEU A 113 -16.54 4.02 6.20
N ILE A 114 -17.72 3.92 5.58
CA ILE A 114 -17.88 3.48 4.19
C ILE A 114 -17.11 4.41 3.23
N THR A 115 -17.27 5.72 3.37
CA THR A 115 -16.60 6.72 2.51
C THR A 115 -15.09 6.65 2.63
N ARG A 116 -14.56 6.45 3.84
CA ARG A 116 -13.11 6.25 4.05
C ARG A 116 -12.62 4.89 3.56
N SER A 117 -13.49 3.88 3.50
CA SER A 117 -13.18 2.55 2.97
C SER A 117 -13.30 2.45 1.44
N LEU A 118 -13.86 3.43 0.74
CA LEU A 118 -14.14 3.35 -0.71
C LEU A 118 -12.91 2.92 -1.54
N LEU A 119 -11.73 3.43 -1.18
CA LEU A 119 -10.47 3.10 -1.86
C LEU A 119 -9.66 2.02 -1.14
N ALA A 120 -10.09 1.54 0.03
CA ALA A 120 -9.36 0.54 0.81
C ALA A 120 -9.29 -0.82 0.09
N HIS A 121 -10.37 -1.25 -0.56
CA HIS A 121 -10.39 -2.48 -1.35
C HIS A 121 -9.43 -2.44 -2.53
N PRO A 122 -9.55 -1.48 -3.48
CA PRO A 122 -8.64 -1.45 -4.61
C PRO A 122 -7.20 -1.19 -4.16
N TYR A 123 -6.97 -0.40 -3.08
CA TYR A 123 -5.64 -0.22 -2.50
C TYR A 123 -5.04 -1.55 -2.01
N LEU A 124 -5.77 -2.34 -1.23
CA LEU A 124 -5.30 -3.64 -0.76
C LEU A 124 -4.98 -4.55 -1.96
N HIS A 125 -5.88 -4.60 -2.94
CA HIS A 125 -5.73 -5.47 -4.10
C HIS A 125 -4.49 -5.12 -4.92
N VAL A 126 -4.27 -3.85 -5.28
CA VAL A 126 -3.12 -3.48 -6.11
C VAL A 126 -1.80 -3.75 -5.41
N ASN A 127 -1.70 -3.42 -4.11
CA ASN A 127 -0.51 -3.71 -3.30
C ASN A 127 -0.18 -5.21 -3.29
N ILE A 128 -1.19 -6.08 -3.11
CA ILE A 128 -0.97 -7.54 -3.11
C ILE A 128 -0.66 -8.05 -4.52
N PHE A 129 -1.50 -7.66 -5.49
CA PHE A 129 -1.44 -8.18 -6.85
C PHE A 129 -0.16 -7.77 -7.56
N GLN A 130 0.55 -6.75 -7.10
CA GLN A 130 1.82 -6.35 -7.69
C GLN A 130 3.04 -7.15 -7.21
N HIS A 131 2.87 -8.02 -6.21
CA HIS A 131 3.98 -8.74 -5.59
C HIS A 131 3.74 -10.25 -5.42
N ILE A 132 2.49 -10.67 -5.26
CA ILE A 132 2.15 -12.05 -4.87
C ILE A 132 2.53 -13.12 -5.89
N GLY A 133 3.02 -14.28 -5.46
CA GLY A 133 3.42 -15.35 -6.40
C GLY A 133 4.59 -15.01 -7.32
N LEU A 134 5.23 -13.86 -7.14
CA LEU A 134 6.57 -13.59 -7.68
C LEU A 134 7.62 -14.23 -6.75
N PRO A 135 8.86 -14.44 -7.24
CA PRO A 135 9.93 -15.00 -6.43
C PRO A 135 10.10 -14.30 -5.07
N MET A 136 10.19 -15.11 -4.02
CA MET A 136 10.45 -14.70 -2.64
C MET A 136 11.89 -15.06 -2.27
N PHE A 137 12.52 -14.24 -1.42
CA PHE A 137 13.91 -14.38 -1.02
C PHE A 137 14.04 -14.54 0.49
N SER A 138 14.97 -15.38 0.93
CA SER A 138 15.36 -15.40 2.33
C SER A 138 16.22 -14.17 2.67
N PRO A 139 16.21 -13.69 3.94
CA PRO A 139 17.00 -12.51 4.34
C PRO A 139 18.50 -12.63 4.03
N ASP A 140 19.07 -13.84 4.13
CA ASP A 140 20.47 -14.16 3.90
C ASP A 140 20.85 -14.32 2.42
N LYS A 141 19.87 -14.57 1.53
CA LYS A 141 20.09 -14.78 0.08
C LYS A 141 19.45 -13.70 -0.78
N LYS A 142 19.29 -12.50 -0.22
CA LYS A 142 18.72 -11.36 -0.91
C LYS A 142 19.57 -10.98 -2.14
N PRO A 143 18.99 -10.92 -3.35
CA PRO A 143 19.74 -10.58 -4.55
C PRO A 143 20.06 -9.08 -4.61
N ARG A 144 20.96 -8.70 -5.53
CA ARG A 144 21.25 -7.28 -5.81
C ARG A 144 19.96 -6.55 -6.21
N ARG A 145 19.88 -5.27 -5.84
CA ARG A 145 18.65 -4.46 -6.00
C ARG A 145 17.99 -4.56 -7.37
N ILE A 146 18.74 -4.49 -8.46
CA ILE A 146 18.18 -4.58 -9.82
C ILE A 146 17.47 -5.92 -10.07
N HIS A 147 18.04 -7.03 -9.60
CA HIS A 147 17.44 -8.37 -9.72
C HIS A 147 16.23 -8.51 -8.81
N MET A 148 16.33 -8.01 -7.58
CA MET A 148 15.21 -8.02 -6.63
C MET A 148 14.01 -7.27 -7.20
N MET A 149 14.23 -6.07 -7.72
CA MET A 149 13.15 -5.27 -8.31
C MET A 149 12.61 -5.91 -9.59
N SER A 150 13.46 -6.47 -10.47
CA SER A 150 12.97 -7.15 -11.67
C SER A 150 12.20 -8.43 -11.39
N LEU A 151 12.51 -9.14 -10.29
CA LEU A 151 11.87 -10.40 -9.95
C LEU A 151 10.63 -10.22 -9.08
N GLY A 152 10.69 -9.33 -8.08
CA GLY A 152 9.71 -9.24 -7.00
C GLY A 152 8.59 -8.22 -7.20
N VAL A 153 8.51 -7.56 -8.35
CA VAL A 153 7.48 -6.55 -8.64
C VAL A 153 6.92 -6.71 -10.05
N LEU A 154 5.68 -6.29 -10.26
CA LEU A 154 5.04 -6.25 -11.57
C LEU A 154 4.21 -4.98 -11.79
N ASN A 155 3.96 -4.67 -13.05
CA ASN A 155 3.01 -3.64 -13.47
C ASN A 155 1.64 -4.25 -13.75
N LEU A 156 0.58 -3.56 -13.33
CA LEU A 156 -0.77 -3.82 -13.80
C LEU A 156 -1.02 -2.96 -15.05
N PRO A 157 -1.75 -3.46 -16.08
CA PRO A 157 -2.19 -2.63 -17.19
C PRO A 157 -2.93 -1.38 -16.70
N ARG A 158 -2.88 -0.32 -17.51
CA ARG A 158 -3.56 0.95 -17.19
C ARG A 158 -5.05 0.73 -16.97
N LEU A 159 -5.53 1.16 -15.81
CA LEU A 159 -6.93 1.11 -15.42
C LEU A 159 -7.34 2.52 -15.02
N PRO A 160 -8.13 3.26 -15.84
CA PRO A 160 -8.35 4.70 -15.65
C PRO A 160 -8.79 5.11 -14.24
N VAL A 161 -9.67 4.31 -13.63
CA VAL A 161 -10.15 4.56 -12.25
C VAL A 161 -9.03 4.40 -11.23
N LEU A 162 -8.19 3.37 -11.38
CA LEU A 162 -7.07 3.14 -10.47
C LEU A 162 -5.92 4.12 -10.71
N ASP A 163 -5.63 4.44 -11.97
CA ASP A 163 -4.67 5.48 -12.37
C ASP A 163 -5.09 6.84 -11.79
N TRP A 164 -6.39 7.17 -11.80
CA TRP A 164 -6.90 8.41 -11.21
C TRP A 164 -6.81 8.40 -9.68
N ALA A 165 -7.15 7.28 -9.03
CA ALA A 165 -7.18 7.17 -7.57
C ALA A 165 -5.78 7.06 -6.94
N PHE A 166 -4.87 6.32 -7.57
CA PHE A 166 -3.57 5.93 -6.99
C PHE A 166 -2.37 6.43 -7.80
N GLY A 167 -2.59 6.94 -9.01
CA GLY A 167 -1.51 7.35 -9.90
C GLY A 167 -0.90 6.18 -10.68
N HIS A 168 -0.04 6.52 -11.63
CA HIS A 168 0.62 5.54 -12.50
C HIS A 168 1.73 4.78 -11.79
N SER A 169 2.42 5.43 -10.84
CA SER A 169 3.52 4.80 -10.10
C SER A 169 3.05 3.60 -9.28
N LEU A 170 1.79 3.58 -8.84
CA LEU A 170 1.20 2.48 -8.10
C LEU A 170 0.42 1.49 -8.97
N ILE A 171 0.30 1.71 -10.28
CA ILE A 171 -0.52 0.86 -11.16
C ILE A 171 0.32 0.37 -12.35
N SER A 172 0.50 1.22 -13.35
CA SER A 172 1.12 0.87 -14.63
C SER A 172 2.62 1.02 -14.69
N CYS A 173 3.22 1.67 -13.68
CA CYS A 173 4.65 1.97 -13.62
C CYS A 173 5.27 1.61 -12.27
N HIS A 174 4.74 0.58 -11.62
CA HIS A 174 5.24 0.07 -10.34
C HIS A 174 6.68 -0.44 -10.41
N VAL A 175 7.07 -1.15 -11.47
CA VAL A 175 8.47 -1.57 -11.70
C VAL A 175 9.40 -0.36 -11.73
N GLU A 176 9.01 0.69 -12.46
CA GLU A 176 9.77 1.93 -12.59
C GLU A 176 9.86 2.66 -11.27
N HIS A 177 8.75 2.75 -10.54
CA HIS A 177 8.67 3.33 -9.20
C HIS A 177 9.58 2.57 -8.22
N HIS A 178 9.66 1.25 -8.33
CA HIS A 178 10.55 0.43 -7.52
C HIS A 178 12.04 0.66 -7.76
N LEU A 179 12.41 0.84 -9.04
CA LEU A 179 13.77 1.18 -9.42
C LEU A 179 14.11 2.63 -9.05
N PHE A 180 13.17 3.56 -9.22
CA PHE A 180 13.37 5.00 -9.08
C PHE A 180 12.29 5.68 -8.23
N PRO A 181 12.22 5.40 -6.91
CA PRO A 181 11.12 5.84 -6.03
C PRO A 181 11.06 7.35 -5.77
N ARG A 182 11.95 8.13 -6.41
CA ARG A 182 11.97 9.60 -6.35
C ARG A 182 11.43 10.25 -7.62
N LEU A 183 11.17 9.47 -8.68
CA LEU A 183 10.53 10.00 -9.88
C LEU A 183 9.06 10.29 -9.59
N SER A 184 8.53 11.30 -10.26
CA SER A 184 7.09 11.54 -10.25
C SER A 184 6.37 10.55 -11.17
N ASP A 185 5.09 10.35 -10.95
CA ASP A 185 4.21 9.51 -11.77
C ASP A 185 4.32 9.77 -13.27
N ASN A 186 4.31 11.05 -13.67
CA ASN A 186 4.46 11.42 -15.08
C ASN A 186 5.84 11.01 -15.61
N MET A 187 6.90 11.18 -14.81
CA MET A 187 8.23 10.73 -15.20
C MET A 187 8.33 9.21 -15.28
N CYS A 188 7.65 8.47 -14.39
CA CYS A 188 7.55 7.01 -14.46
C CYS A 188 6.99 6.55 -15.82
N LEU A 189 5.94 7.19 -16.33
CA LEU A 189 5.42 6.90 -17.69
C LEU A 189 6.46 7.11 -18.80
N LYS A 190 7.28 8.16 -18.69
CA LYS A 190 8.31 8.46 -19.69
C LYS A 190 9.47 7.48 -19.67
N VAL A 191 9.87 7.00 -18.49
CA VAL A 191 10.99 6.06 -18.35
C VAL A 191 10.57 4.60 -18.55
N LYS A 192 9.29 4.26 -18.40
CA LYS A 192 8.74 2.90 -18.62
C LYS A 192 9.29 2.19 -19.87
N PRO A 193 9.24 2.77 -21.09
CA PRO A 193 9.77 2.11 -22.28
C PRO A 193 11.29 1.92 -22.25
N VAL A 194 12.04 2.82 -21.58
CA VAL A 194 13.50 2.70 -21.42
C VAL A 194 13.84 1.58 -20.45
N VAL A 195 13.12 1.50 -19.33
CA VAL A 195 13.29 0.46 -18.31
C VAL A 195 12.95 -0.93 -18.86
N SER A 196 11.80 -1.06 -19.53
CA SER A 196 11.39 -2.31 -20.18
C SER A 196 12.47 -2.80 -21.16
N ARG A 197 12.93 -1.92 -22.06
CA ARG A 197 13.99 -2.26 -23.02
C ARG A 197 15.28 -2.68 -22.32
N PHE A 198 15.73 -1.91 -21.33
CA PHE A 198 16.94 -2.22 -20.58
C PHE A 198 16.86 -3.59 -19.89
N LEU A 199 15.74 -3.91 -19.24
CA LEU A 199 15.56 -5.20 -18.57
C LEU A 199 15.56 -6.36 -19.57
N HIS A 200 14.87 -6.22 -20.70
CA HIS A 200 14.92 -7.22 -21.77
C HIS A 200 16.33 -7.41 -22.35
N GLU A 201 17.06 -6.33 -22.63
CA GLU A 201 18.46 -6.38 -23.11
C GLU A 201 19.40 -7.06 -22.11
N LYS A 202 19.13 -6.92 -20.81
CA LYS A 202 19.88 -7.57 -19.72
C LYS A 202 19.34 -8.94 -19.35
N GLN A 203 18.39 -9.49 -20.11
CA GLN A 203 17.74 -10.78 -19.83
C GLN A 203 17.15 -10.85 -18.42
N LEU A 204 16.65 -9.72 -17.92
CA LEU A 204 15.95 -9.60 -16.66
C LEU A 204 14.44 -9.56 -16.89
N PRO A 205 13.62 -10.11 -15.97
CA PRO A 205 12.17 -10.06 -16.12
C PRO A 205 11.63 -8.63 -16.07
N TYR A 206 10.64 -8.37 -16.92
CA TYR A 206 9.78 -7.20 -16.85
C TYR A 206 8.35 -7.70 -16.68
N ASN A 207 7.91 -7.86 -15.43
CA ASN A 207 6.65 -8.54 -15.14
C ASN A 207 5.46 -7.60 -15.36
N GLU A 208 4.50 -8.06 -16.14
CA GLU A 208 3.19 -7.41 -16.32
C GLU A 208 2.10 -8.49 -16.28
N ASP A 209 0.97 -8.18 -15.64
CA ASP A 209 -0.18 -9.10 -15.63
C ASP A 209 -1.49 -8.35 -15.38
N SER A 210 -2.59 -8.90 -15.86
CA SER A 210 -3.92 -8.30 -15.69
C SER A 210 -4.42 -8.42 -14.26
N TYR A 211 -5.17 -7.42 -13.80
CA TYR A 211 -5.81 -7.45 -12.47
C TYR A 211 -6.62 -8.72 -12.24
N LEU A 212 -7.37 -9.19 -13.25
CA LEU A 212 -8.21 -10.38 -13.14
C LEU A 212 -7.38 -11.67 -13.02
N ALA A 213 -6.27 -11.79 -13.74
CA ALA A 213 -5.37 -12.93 -13.60
C ALA A 213 -4.75 -12.97 -12.19
N ARG A 214 -4.29 -11.82 -11.70
CA ARG A 214 -3.74 -11.68 -10.34
C ARG A 214 -4.76 -11.98 -9.25
N PHE A 215 -5.99 -11.51 -9.44
CA PHE A 215 -7.12 -11.82 -8.56
C PHE A 215 -7.43 -13.33 -8.53
N ARG A 216 -7.47 -14.00 -9.68
CA ARG A 216 -7.68 -15.46 -9.76
C ARG A 216 -6.54 -16.24 -9.12
N LEU A 217 -5.29 -15.84 -9.39
CA LEU A 217 -4.10 -16.44 -8.79
C LEU A 217 -4.16 -16.36 -7.26
N PHE A 218 -4.50 -15.17 -6.72
CA PHE A 218 -4.68 -14.96 -5.29
C PHE A 218 -5.74 -15.88 -4.71
N LEU A 219 -6.92 -15.96 -5.35
CA LEU A 219 -7.99 -16.84 -4.89
C LEU A 219 -7.58 -18.31 -4.93
N GLN A 220 -6.87 -18.76 -5.96
CA GLN A 220 -6.50 -20.16 -6.12
C GLN A 220 -5.42 -20.59 -5.11
N ARG A 221 -4.42 -19.74 -4.86
CA ARG A 221 -3.23 -20.05 -4.05
C ARG A 221 -3.18 -19.28 -2.72
N TYR A 222 -4.33 -18.84 -2.22
CA TYR A 222 -4.43 -18.05 -0.98
C TYR A 222 -3.70 -18.71 0.20
N GLU A 223 -3.94 -20.01 0.44
CA GLU A 223 -3.34 -20.74 1.56
C GLU A 223 -1.81 -20.69 1.52
N GLU A 224 -1.24 -20.90 0.34
CA GLU A 224 0.20 -20.87 0.14
C GLU A 224 0.76 -19.47 0.40
N PHE A 225 0.13 -18.43 -0.14
CA PHE A 225 0.69 -17.07 -0.10
C PHE A 225 0.38 -16.28 1.17
N MET A 226 -0.68 -16.64 1.90
CA MET A 226 -1.19 -15.86 3.03
C MET A 226 -1.26 -16.63 4.34
N VAL A 227 -1.24 -17.96 4.32
CA VAL A 227 -1.38 -18.79 5.53
C VAL A 227 -0.09 -19.55 5.84
N GLN A 228 0.55 -20.15 4.84
CA GLN A 228 1.73 -21.00 5.00
C GLN A 228 3.06 -20.22 5.05
N THR A 229 3.07 -18.99 4.55
CA THR A 229 4.23 -18.09 4.62
C THR A 229 4.52 -17.66 6.07
N PRO A 230 5.79 -17.49 6.46
CA PRO A 230 6.18 -16.97 7.77
C PRO A 230 5.46 -15.64 8.11
N PRO A 231 5.22 -15.36 9.40
CA PRO A 231 4.62 -14.10 9.81
C PRO A 231 5.51 -12.91 9.42
N ILE A 232 4.86 -11.78 9.16
CA ILE A 232 5.54 -10.51 8.94
C ILE A 232 6.09 -10.04 10.28
N THR A 233 7.41 -9.86 10.39
CA THR A 233 8.05 -9.34 11.61
C THR A 233 8.14 -7.82 11.59
N GLU A 234 8.07 -7.19 10.42
CA GLU A 234 8.06 -5.74 10.23
C GLU A 234 6.82 -5.31 9.42
N LEU A 235 5.89 -4.60 10.05
CA LEU A 235 4.72 -4.04 9.35
C LEU A 235 5.17 -2.93 8.40
N VAL A 236 5.33 -3.29 7.14
CA VAL A 236 5.76 -2.37 6.09
C VAL A 236 4.56 -1.84 5.32
N GLY A 237 4.24 -0.56 5.49
CA GLY A 237 3.39 0.16 4.53
C GLY A 237 1.90 0.25 4.88
N LEU A 238 1.49 0.14 6.15
CA LEU A 238 0.22 0.76 6.54
C LEU A 238 0.44 2.25 6.28
N GLN A 239 -0.08 2.73 5.15
CA GLN A 239 0.00 4.10 4.67
C GLN A 239 -1.42 4.66 4.64
#